data_AF-A0A9W3P130-F1
#
_entry.id   AF-A0A9W3P130-F1
#
_cell.length_a   1.000
_cell.length_b   1.000
_cell.length_c   1.000
_cell.angle_alpha   90.00
_cell.angle_beta   90.00
_cell.angle_gamma   90.00
#
_symmetry.space_group_name_H-M   'P 1'
#
loop_
_entity.id
_entity.type
_entity.pdbx_description
1 polymer ?
#
loop_
_entity_poly.entity_id
_entity_poly.type
_entity_poly.pdbx_seq_one_letter_code
_entity_poly.pdbx_strand_id
1 'polypeptide(L)'
;MERLSDIEEYKDIIFLCKFVDPQFLDSLLDGNLYMNTLGHFIAQEEKTKIRGQGDKYEGAHVFEVQNVQLIDPKTGAVIANSKNGMFKERYEGVRDIPVFCFTKFTAEDFKVLEKGEGTVSIMLDIDEEEKDKFLENFGSTAVMLPGGFINMIEEDALKQNHKFTIKSIKYEDYKVISKERKEAFEEKSVEIITWKDKFFEYQREMRFAILNNPTKEPMIFKMRSIRGGAMIIEADKFLKGCIIQLNFNEIEQD
;
A
#
# COMPACT_ATOMS: atom_id res chain seq x y z
N MET A 1 -1.59 -12.48 24.41
CA MET A 1 -0.32 -12.96 23.82
C MET A 1 0.51 -11.74 23.53
N GLU A 2 1.77 -11.74 23.92
CA GLU A 2 2.67 -10.59 23.76
C GLU A 2 2.90 -10.28 22.27
N ARG A 3 2.85 -9.00 21.91
CA ARG A 3 3.17 -8.50 20.57
C ARG A 3 4.62 -8.09 20.48
N LEU A 4 5.20 -8.11 19.28
CA LEU A 4 6.56 -7.58 19.10
C LEU A 4 6.61 -6.09 19.45
N SER A 5 5.52 -5.37 19.25
CA SER A 5 5.37 -3.96 19.64
C SER A 5 5.45 -3.70 21.15
N ASP A 6 5.23 -4.72 21.98
CA ASP A 6 5.30 -4.61 23.44
C ASP A 6 6.76 -4.60 23.94
N ILE A 7 7.72 -4.89 23.06
CA ILE A 7 9.15 -4.87 23.34
C ILE A 7 9.72 -3.56 22.82
N GLU A 8 10.22 -2.70 23.71
CA GLU A 8 10.63 -1.32 23.42
C GLU A 8 11.67 -1.24 22.30
N GLU A 9 12.62 -2.17 22.25
CA GLU A 9 13.65 -2.26 21.22
C GLU A 9 13.10 -2.56 19.81
N TYR A 10 11.89 -3.11 19.73
CA TYR A 10 11.29 -3.59 18.47
C TYR A 10 10.00 -2.89 18.09
N LYS A 11 9.51 -1.96 18.91
CA LYS A 11 8.22 -1.28 18.69
C LYS A 11 8.09 -0.59 17.33
N ASP A 12 9.21 -0.11 16.80
CA ASP A 12 9.28 0.61 15.52
C ASP A 12 9.77 -0.27 14.35
N ILE A 13 9.99 -1.57 14.56
CA ILE A 13 10.39 -2.49 13.49
C ILE A 13 9.26 -2.60 12.46
N ILE A 14 9.68 -2.58 11.19
CA ILE A 14 8.80 -2.82 10.05
C ILE A 14 9.38 -3.94 9.19
N PHE A 15 8.50 -4.75 8.64
CA PHE A 15 8.83 -5.74 7.63
C PHE A 15 8.13 -5.37 6.33
N LEU A 16 8.90 -5.25 5.26
CA LEU A 16 8.38 -4.92 3.94
C LEU A 16 8.27 -6.19 3.12
N CYS A 17 7.12 -6.44 2.52
CA CYS A 17 6.85 -7.63 1.74
C CYS A 17 6.23 -7.28 0.40
N LYS A 18 6.67 -7.95 -0.66
CA LYS A 18 6.01 -7.90 -1.96
C LYS A 18 5.53 -9.30 -2.33
N PHE A 19 4.23 -9.44 -2.54
CA PHE A 19 3.63 -10.63 -3.12
C PHE A 19 3.70 -10.54 -4.64
N VAL A 20 4.32 -11.54 -5.28
CA VAL A 20 4.56 -11.58 -6.72
C VAL A 20 4.23 -12.94 -7.31
N ASP A 21 3.81 -12.97 -8.57
CA ASP A 21 3.73 -14.22 -9.31
C ASP A 21 5.16 -14.73 -9.56
N PRO A 22 5.40 -16.06 -9.52
CA PRO A 22 6.73 -16.64 -9.70
C PRO A 22 7.45 -16.16 -10.96
N GLN A 23 6.73 -15.93 -12.05
CA GLN A 23 7.30 -15.45 -13.32
C GLN A 23 7.92 -14.05 -13.25
N PHE A 24 7.57 -13.24 -12.24
CA PHE A 24 8.12 -11.89 -12.04
C PHE A 24 9.17 -11.82 -10.94
N LEU A 25 9.43 -12.92 -10.23
CA LEU A 25 10.31 -12.97 -9.07
C LEU A 25 11.74 -12.52 -9.43
N ASP A 26 12.34 -13.12 -10.45
CA ASP A 26 13.73 -12.79 -10.83
C ASP A 26 13.87 -11.33 -11.23
N SER A 27 12.88 -10.79 -11.95
CA SER A 27 12.87 -9.39 -12.35
C SER A 27 12.88 -8.46 -11.13
N LEU A 28 12.04 -8.73 -10.12
CA LEU A 28 12.01 -7.98 -8.86
C LEU A 28 13.36 -8.07 -8.14
N LEU A 29 13.92 -9.28 -8.01
CA LEU A 29 15.17 -9.53 -7.31
C LEU A 29 16.37 -8.85 -7.99
N ASP A 30 16.34 -8.72 -9.31
CA ASP A 30 17.31 -7.96 -10.10
C ASP A 30 17.13 -6.44 -10.00
N GLY A 31 16.17 -5.96 -9.19
CA GLY A 31 15.91 -4.54 -8.96
C GLY A 31 15.04 -3.89 -10.03
N ASN A 32 14.28 -4.67 -10.81
CA ASN A 32 13.31 -4.10 -11.75
C ASN A 32 11.95 -3.94 -11.05
N LEU A 33 11.66 -2.75 -10.57
CA LEU A 33 10.38 -2.44 -9.94
C LEU A 33 9.34 -2.12 -11.02
N TYR A 34 8.41 -3.06 -11.27
CA TYR A 34 7.31 -2.86 -12.21
C TYR A 34 6.25 -1.94 -11.60
N MET A 35 6.11 -0.75 -12.17
CA MET A 35 5.25 0.32 -11.68
C MET A 35 4.02 0.47 -12.59
N ASN A 36 2.90 -0.11 -12.16
CA ASN A 36 1.61 0.16 -12.79
C ASN A 36 1.16 1.59 -12.48
N THR A 37 0.33 2.16 -13.35
CA THR A 37 -0.23 3.49 -13.13
C THR A 37 -1.45 3.41 -12.21
N LEU A 38 -1.78 4.48 -11.48
CA LEU A 38 -3.05 4.51 -10.73
C LEU A 38 -4.25 4.26 -11.65
N GLY A 39 -4.18 4.72 -12.90
CA GLY A 39 -5.16 4.48 -13.94
C GLY A 39 -5.35 3.01 -14.29
N HIS A 40 -4.31 2.18 -14.20
CA HIS A 40 -4.37 0.74 -14.37
C HIS A 40 -5.25 0.10 -13.28
N PHE A 41 -4.99 0.41 -12.01
CA PHE A 41 -5.74 -0.12 -10.87
C PHE A 41 -7.21 0.32 -10.88
N ILE A 42 -7.46 1.59 -11.23
CA ILE A 42 -8.84 2.09 -11.43
C ILE A 42 -9.54 1.29 -12.53
N ALA A 43 -8.89 1.12 -13.68
CA ALA A 43 -9.47 0.41 -14.82
C ALA A 43 -9.69 -1.08 -14.52
N GLN A 44 -8.83 -1.69 -13.70
CA GLN A 44 -8.95 -3.07 -13.27
C GLN A 44 -10.27 -3.28 -12.50
N GLU A 45 -10.53 -2.52 -11.42
CA GLU A 45 -11.79 -2.63 -10.68
C GLU A 45 -13.00 -2.22 -11.54
N GLU A 46 -12.87 -1.14 -12.33
CA GLU A 46 -13.97 -0.68 -13.19
C GLU A 46 -14.40 -1.74 -14.21
N LYS A 47 -13.46 -2.54 -14.74
CA LYS A 47 -13.73 -3.61 -15.72
C LYS A 47 -14.20 -4.90 -15.08
N THR A 48 -13.50 -5.39 -14.05
CA THR A 48 -13.81 -6.69 -13.42
C THR A 48 -14.99 -6.60 -12.46
N LYS A 49 -15.27 -5.41 -11.91
CA LYS A 49 -16.18 -5.19 -10.78
C LYS A 49 -15.78 -5.97 -9.52
N ILE A 50 -14.55 -6.50 -9.49
CA ILE A 50 -13.99 -7.24 -8.36
C ILE A 50 -13.08 -6.29 -7.61
N ARG A 51 -13.38 -6.09 -6.32
CA ARG A 51 -12.50 -5.36 -5.41
C ARG A 51 -11.41 -6.31 -4.93
N GLY A 52 -10.16 -5.94 -5.18
CA GLY A 52 -8.99 -6.75 -4.88
C GLY A 52 -7.76 -5.87 -4.89
N GLN A 53 -6.95 -5.96 -5.94
CA GLN A 53 -5.76 -5.10 -6.06
C GLN A 53 -6.09 -3.63 -6.40
N GLY A 54 -7.13 -3.41 -7.22
CA GLY A 54 -7.49 -2.07 -7.71
C GLY A 54 -8.57 -1.38 -6.87
N ASP A 55 -8.43 -0.06 -6.72
CA ASP A 55 -9.44 0.85 -6.17
C ASP A 55 -9.91 1.84 -7.27
N LYS A 56 -11.19 1.83 -7.64
CA LYS A 56 -11.75 2.75 -8.64
C LYS A 56 -11.71 4.23 -8.19
N TYR A 57 -11.51 4.45 -6.90
CA TYR A 57 -11.42 5.75 -6.26
C TYR A 57 -9.99 6.25 -6.06
N GLU A 58 -8.97 5.53 -6.55
CA GLU A 58 -7.57 5.97 -6.46
C GLU A 58 -7.39 7.44 -6.84
N GLY A 59 -6.69 8.18 -5.97
CA GLY A 59 -6.34 9.58 -6.18
C GLY A 59 -7.54 10.52 -6.41
N ALA A 60 -8.74 10.13 -5.98
CA ALA A 60 -9.93 10.96 -6.07
C ALA A 60 -10.37 11.51 -4.71
N HIS A 61 -10.93 12.70 -4.71
CA HIS A 61 -11.77 13.17 -3.62
C HIS A 61 -13.16 12.56 -3.78
N VAL A 62 -13.54 11.71 -2.83
CA VAL A 62 -14.82 10.99 -2.85
C VAL A 62 -15.60 11.32 -1.59
N PHE A 63 -16.90 11.56 -1.73
CA PHE A 63 -17.78 11.74 -0.57
C PHE A 63 -19.23 11.41 -0.91
N GLU A 64 -19.93 10.82 0.05
CA GLU A 64 -21.37 10.62 -0.03
C GLU A 64 -22.11 11.92 0.30
N VAL A 65 -23.14 12.22 -0.47
CA VAL A 65 -24.10 13.28 -0.20
C VAL A 65 -25.48 12.66 0.04
N GLN A 66 -26.26 13.30 0.90
CA GLN A 66 -27.62 12.87 1.20
C GLN A 66 -28.61 13.96 0.80
N ASN A 67 -29.83 13.55 0.46
CA ASN A 67 -30.94 14.45 0.13
C ASN A 67 -30.61 15.44 -1.01
N VAL A 68 -30.03 14.94 -2.10
CA VAL A 68 -29.72 15.75 -3.28
C VAL A 68 -31.02 16.20 -3.94
N GLN A 69 -31.20 17.51 -4.11
CA GLN A 69 -32.37 18.08 -4.77
C GLN A 69 -31.95 18.86 -6.01
N LEU A 70 -32.62 18.58 -7.13
CA LEU A 70 -32.57 19.41 -8.33
C LEU A 70 -33.72 20.41 -8.24
N ILE A 71 -33.38 21.70 -8.19
CA ILE A 71 -34.34 22.79 -7.99
C ILE A 71 -34.37 23.64 -9.26
N ASP A 72 -35.56 23.96 -9.77
CA ASP A 72 -35.73 24.93 -10.84
C ASP A 72 -35.33 26.31 -10.34
N PRO A 73 -34.31 26.97 -10.91
CA PRO A 73 -33.84 28.26 -10.42
C PRO A 73 -34.85 29.39 -10.62
N LYS A 74 -35.85 29.23 -11.50
CA LYS A 74 -36.88 30.24 -11.77
C LYS A 74 -38.09 30.13 -10.84
N THR A 75 -38.50 28.92 -10.52
CA THR A 75 -39.73 28.66 -9.75
C THR A 75 -39.47 28.24 -8.30
N GLY A 76 -38.24 27.81 -7.98
CA GLY A 76 -37.90 27.23 -6.69
C GLY A 76 -38.50 25.84 -6.45
N ALA A 77 -39.18 25.26 -7.44
CA ALA A 77 -39.78 23.94 -7.33
C ALA A 77 -38.70 22.85 -7.39
N VAL A 78 -38.84 21.82 -6.56
CA VAL A 78 -38.01 20.61 -6.66
C VAL A 78 -38.44 19.84 -7.91
N ILE A 79 -37.54 19.77 -8.89
CA ILE A 79 -37.72 19.03 -10.15
C ILE A 79 -37.52 17.53 -9.89
N ALA A 80 -36.49 17.18 -9.11
CA ALA A 80 -36.17 15.81 -8.75
C ALA A 80 -35.41 15.76 -7.42
N ASN A 81 -35.43 14.61 -6.76
CA ASN A 81 -34.62 14.36 -5.57
C ASN A 81 -33.98 12.97 -5.61
N SER A 82 -32.88 12.82 -4.88
CA SER A 82 -32.27 11.54 -4.54
C SER A 82 -31.96 11.49 -3.06
N LYS A 83 -32.17 10.33 -2.44
CA LYS A 83 -31.84 10.11 -1.02
C LYS A 83 -30.35 10.13 -0.78
N ASN A 84 -29.57 9.58 -1.70
CA ASN A 84 -28.12 9.50 -1.64
C ASN A 84 -27.48 9.75 -3.00
N GLY A 85 -26.21 10.12 -2.98
CA GLY A 85 -25.37 10.29 -4.15
C GLY A 85 -23.90 10.17 -3.75
N MET A 86 -23.04 9.80 -4.70
CA MET A 86 -21.60 9.75 -4.49
C MET A 86 -20.95 10.74 -5.43
N PHE A 87 -20.25 11.73 -4.89
CA PHE A 87 -19.41 12.64 -5.67
C PHE A 87 -17.99 12.08 -5.75
N LYS A 88 -17.40 12.17 -6.94
CA LYS A 88 -16.02 11.74 -7.22
C LYS A 88 -15.35 12.79 -8.09
N GLU A 89 -14.32 13.43 -7.55
CA GLU A 89 -13.52 14.42 -8.25
C GLU A 89 -12.06 13.97 -8.30
N ARG A 90 -11.39 14.17 -9.43
CA ARG A 90 -9.99 13.75 -9.62
C ARG A 90 -9.29 14.73 -10.53
N TYR A 91 -8.05 15.07 -10.18
CA TYR A 91 -7.20 15.89 -11.06
C TYR A 91 -6.77 15.13 -12.31
N GLU A 92 -6.64 15.86 -13.39
CA GLU A 92 -6.04 15.37 -14.63
C GLU A 92 -4.58 14.95 -14.36
N GLY A 93 -4.14 13.85 -14.97
CA GLY A 93 -2.78 13.31 -14.82
C GLY A 93 -2.54 12.42 -13.60
N VAL A 94 -3.41 12.45 -12.56
CA VAL A 94 -3.26 11.53 -11.39
C VAL A 94 -3.27 10.07 -11.82
N ARG A 95 -4.11 9.73 -12.81
CA ARG A 95 -4.19 8.37 -13.37
C ARG A 95 -2.88 7.91 -14.00
N ASP A 96 -2.04 8.83 -14.42
CA ASP A 96 -0.81 8.53 -15.14
C ASP A 96 0.39 8.42 -14.20
N ILE A 97 0.19 8.54 -12.88
CA ILE A 97 1.27 8.39 -11.89
C ILE A 97 1.61 6.89 -11.76
N PRO A 98 2.85 6.47 -12.09
CA PRO A 98 3.32 5.11 -11.88
C PRO A 98 3.67 4.89 -10.40
N VAL A 99 3.24 3.74 -9.87
CA VAL A 99 3.44 3.35 -8.48
C VAL A 99 3.96 1.92 -8.35
N PHE A 100 4.92 1.71 -7.46
CA PHE A 100 5.32 0.40 -6.96
C PHE A 100 4.77 0.22 -5.54
N CYS A 101 3.80 -0.67 -5.41
CA CYS A 101 3.10 -0.93 -4.16
C CYS A 101 3.72 -2.15 -3.46
N PHE A 102 3.88 -2.11 -2.15
CA PHE A 102 4.31 -3.24 -1.32
C PHE A 102 3.62 -3.18 0.03
N THR A 103 3.61 -4.29 0.76
CA THR A 103 2.96 -4.43 2.06
C THR A 103 3.96 -4.07 3.16
N LYS A 104 3.53 -3.26 4.12
CA LYS A 104 4.27 -2.94 5.34
C LYS A 104 3.57 -3.62 6.51
N PHE A 105 4.25 -4.59 7.12
CA PHE A 105 3.87 -5.11 8.43
C PHE A 105 4.62 -4.35 9.52
N THR A 106 3.94 -3.98 10.61
CA THR A 106 4.55 -3.35 11.78
C THR A 106 4.75 -4.38 12.89
N ALA A 107 5.46 -4.01 13.95
CA ALA A 107 5.64 -4.86 15.13
C ALA A 107 4.30 -5.33 15.76
N GLU A 108 3.20 -4.58 15.59
CA GLU A 108 1.86 -4.97 16.07
C GLU A 108 1.28 -6.18 15.31
N ASP A 109 1.67 -6.36 14.04
CA ASP A 109 1.23 -7.49 13.21
C ASP A 109 1.89 -8.82 13.63
N PHE A 110 2.84 -8.80 14.57
CA PHE A 110 3.57 -10.00 15.00
C PHE A 110 3.33 -10.33 16.46
N LYS A 111 3.09 -11.62 16.71
CA LYS A 111 3.11 -12.21 18.06
C LYS A 111 4.48 -12.75 18.40
N VAL A 112 4.86 -12.64 19.67
CA VAL A 112 6.06 -13.27 20.21
C VAL A 112 5.72 -14.70 20.63
N LEU A 113 6.50 -15.67 20.14
CA LEU A 113 6.37 -17.08 20.50
C LEU A 113 7.33 -17.47 21.62
N GLU A 114 8.57 -16.99 21.53
CA GLU A 114 9.65 -17.32 22.45
C GLU A 114 10.69 -16.20 22.49
N LYS A 115 11.26 -15.96 23.66
CA LYS A 115 12.41 -15.08 23.88
C LYS A 115 13.56 -15.92 24.41
N GLY A 116 14.65 -15.97 23.68
CA GLY A 116 15.90 -16.61 24.08
C GLY A 116 16.99 -15.58 24.40
N GLU A 117 18.16 -16.05 24.83
CA GLU A 117 19.34 -15.19 24.94
C GLU A 117 19.71 -14.64 23.55
N GLY A 118 19.64 -13.33 23.37
CA GLY A 118 19.95 -12.66 22.11
C GLY A 118 19.03 -13.01 20.93
N THR A 119 17.87 -13.64 21.17
CA THR A 119 16.95 -14.02 20.09
C THR A 119 15.48 -13.83 20.44
N VAL A 120 14.67 -13.46 19.46
CA VAL A 120 13.21 -13.40 19.59
C VAL A 120 12.57 -14.11 18.39
N SER A 121 11.72 -15.10 18.68
CA SER A 121 10.94 -15.82 17.69
C SER A 121 9.55 -15.20 17.58
N ILE A 122 9.19 -14.74 16.39
CA ILE A 122 7.92 -14.10 16.10
C ILE A 122 7.17 -14.83 14.98
N MET A 123 5.85 -14.61 14.93
CA MET A 123 5.00 -15.10 13.85
C MET A 123 3.99 -14.02 13.46
N LEU A 124 3.66 -13.96 12.17
CA LEU A 124 2.62 -13.05 11.69
C LEU A 124 1.27 -13.44 12.31
N ASP A 125 0.57 -12.46 12.88
CA ASP A 125 -0.68 -12.64 13.62
C ASP A 125 -1.68 -11.55 13.24
N ILE A 126 -2.10 -11.64 11.97
CA ILE A 126 -3.18 -10.87 11.36
C ILE A 126 -4.45 -11.74 11.24
N ASP A 127 -5.59 -11.11 10.95
CA ASP A 127 -6.88 -11.79 10.84
C ASP A 127 -6.92 -12.83 9.71
N GLU A 128 -7.62 -13.95 9.91
CA GLU A 128 -7.67 -15.05 8.93
C GLU A 128 -8.36 -14.61 7.62
N GLU A 129 -9.39 -13.76 7.69
CA GLU A 129 -10.04 -13.22 6.48
C GLU A 129 -9.07 -12.34 5.69
N GLU A 130 -8.15 -11.64 6.37
CA GLU A 130 -7.11 -10.86 5.70
C GLU A 130 -6.09 -11.75 5.00
N LYS A 131 -5.68 -12.87 5.63
CA LYS A 131 -4.79 -13.86 5.01
C LYS A 131 -5.41 -14.46 3.75
N ASP A 132 -6.68 -14.83 3.81
CA ASP A 132 -7.40 -15.36 2.66
C ASP A 132 -7.51 -14.32 1.54
N LYS A 133 -7.83 -13.06 1.87
CA LYS A 133 -7.80 -11.96 0.91
C LYS A 133 -6.41 -11.75 0.29
N PHE A 134 -5.32 -11.95 1.04
CA PHE A 134 -3.97 -11.88 0.46
C PHE A 134 -3.76 -12.98 -0.58
N LEU A 135 -4.13 -14.21 -0.26
CA LEU A 135 -3.95 -15.39 -1.12
C LEU A 135 -4.85 -15.36 -2.36
N GLU A 136 -6.05 -14.78 -2.26
CA GLU A 136 -6.97 -14.61 -3.38
C GLU A 136 -6.54 -13.50 -4.35
N ASN A 137 -5.95 -12.42 -3.81
CA ASN A 137 -5.76 -11.20 -4.58
C ASN A 137 -4.31 -10.94 -5.00
N PHE A 138 -3.30 -11.61 -4.45
CA PHE A 138 -1.90 -11.36 -4.77
C PHE A 138 -1.17 -12.61 -5.24
N GLY A 139 0.06 -12.43 -5.73
CA GLY A 139 0.88 -13.52 -6.23
C GLY A 139 1.30 -14.50 -5.14
N SER A 140 1.53 -15.75 -5.53
CA SER A 140 1.77 -16.88 -4.62
C SER A 140 3.13 -16.87 -3.92
N THR A 141 4.03 -15.94 -4.26
CA THR A 141 5.36 -15.82 -3.67
C THR A 141 5.46 -14.54 -2.85
N ALA A 142 5.75 -14.67 -1.56
CA ALA A 142 6.07 -13.55 -0.68
C ALA A 142 7.59 -13.30 -0.69
N VAL A 143 7.97 -12.07 -1.05
CA VAL A 143 9.35 -11.60 -1.03
C VAL A 143 9.48 -10.59 0.09
N MET A 144 10.13 -11.00 1.18
CA MET A 144 10.54 -10.09 2.25
C MET A 144 11.68 -9.24 1.71
N LEU A 145 11.43 -7.95 1.58
CA LEU A 145 12.36 -6.98 1.03
C LEU A 145 13.48 -6.71 2.06
N PRO A 146 14.71 -6.41 1.60
CA PRO A 146 15.85 -6.27 2.50
C PRO A 146 15.66 -5.13 3.50
N GLY A 147 16.35 -5.25 4.65
CA GLY A 147 16.53 -4.12 5.55
C GLY A 147 17.10 -2.91 4.80
N GLY A 148 16.53 -1.73 5.02
CA GLY A 148 16.91 -0.50 4.33
C GLY A 148 16.41 -0.38 2.88
N PHE A 149 15.48 -1.24 2.43
CA PHE A 149 14.93 -1.19 1.06
C PHE A 149 14.40 0.20 0.66
N ILE A 150 13.73 0.92 1.57
CA ILE A 150 13.27 2.29 1.33
C ILE A 150 14.46 3.18 0.96
N ASN A 151 15.51 3.22 1.78
CA ASN A 151 16.71 4.01 1.52
C ASN A 151 17.37 3.61 0.18
N MET A 152 17.37 2.31 -0.17
CA MET A 152 17.89 1.86 -1.46
C MET A 152 17.10 2.43 -2.64
N ILE A 153 15.77 2.42 -2.58
CA ILE A 153 14.91 3.05 -3.59
C ILE A 153 15.19 4.54 -3.66
N GLU A 154 15.21 5.24 -2.51
CA GLU A 154 15.41 6.69 -2.46
C GLU A 154 16.74 7.09 -3.10
N GLU A 155 17.83 6.44 -2.72
CA GLU A 155 19.15 6.69 -3.30
C GLU A 155 19.16 6.49 -4.83
N ASP A 156 18.57 5.40 -5.31
CA ASP A 156 18.56 5.10 -6.75
C ASP A 156 17.61 6.03 -7.53
N ALA A 157 16.51 6.47 -6.92
CA ALA A 157 15.59 7.44 -7.50
C ALA A 157 16.22 8.84 -7.59
N LEU A 158 16.95 9.26 -6.55
CA LEU A 158 17.71 10.51 -6.54
C LEU A 158 18.82 10.51 -7.60
N LYS A 159 19.59 9.41 -7.70
CA LYS A 159 20.63 9.26 -8.75
C LYS A 159 20.06 9.35 -10.17
N GLN A 160 18.81 8.95 -10.36
CA GLN A 160 18.09 9.00 -11.63
C GLN A 160 17.31 10.31 -11.85
N ASN A 161 17.45 11.30 -10.95
CA ASN A 161 16.75 12.60 -11.01
C ASN A 161 15.21 12.48 -11.00
N HIS A 162 14.67 11.48 -10.31
CA HIS A 162 13.22 11.37 -10.10
C HIS A 162 12.76 12.28 -8.96
N LYS A 163 11.61 12.92 -9.15
CA LYS A 163 10.79 13.42 -8.05
C LYS A 163 9.87 12.29 -7.65
N PHE A 164 9.88 11.92 -6.37
CA PHE A 164 9.13 10.76 -5.90
C PHE A 164 8.53 10.98 -4.51
N THR A 165 7.66 10.07 -4.11
CA THR A 165 7.20 9.94 -2.73
C THR A 165 7.18 8.47 -2.32
N ILE A 166 7.48 8.17 -1.06
CA ILE A 166 7.32 6.85 -0.45
C ILE A 166 6.46 7.00 0.80
N LYS A 167 5.23 6.45 0.76
CA LYS A 167 4.24 6.67 1.83
C LYS A 167 3.36 5.44 2.05
N SER A 168 3.02 5.20 3.32
CA SER A 168 1.90 4.31 3.67
C SER A 168 0.59 4.89 3.17
N ILE A 169 -0.35 4.01 2.82
CA ILE A 169 -1.70 4.38 2.43
C ILE A 169 -2.57 4.63 3.66
N LYS A 170 -3.36 5.70 3.57
CA LYS A 170 -4.42 6.08 4.49
C LYS A 170 -5.73 5.47 4.00
N TYR A 171 -6.42 4.81 4.91
CA TYR A 171 -7.66 4.09 4.62
C TYR A 171 -8.82 4.84 5.25
N GLU A 172 -9.81 5.21 4.45
CA GLU A 172 -10.96 5.99 4.94
C GLU A 172 -12.29 5.43 4.43
N ASP A 173 -13.33 5.59 5.26
CA ASP A 173 -14.71 5.35 4.84
C ASP A 173 -15.23 6.58 4.10
N TYR A 174 -15.48 6.44 2.80
CA TYR A 174 -15.94 7.52 1.93
C TYR A 174 -17.38 7.97 2.18
N LYS A 175 -18.09 7.34 3.13
CA LYS A 175 -19.37 7.84 3.65
C LYS A 175 -19.23 9.15 4.42
N VAL A 176 -18.01 9.48 4.87
CA VAL A 176 -17.73 10.71 5.63
C VAL A 176 -16.75 11.60 4.87
N ILE A 177 -17.01 12.91 4.86
CA ILE A 177 -16.06 13.89 4.32
C ILE A 177 -14.86 13.98 5.26
N SER A 178 -13.70 13.54 4.78
CA SER A 178 -12.42 13.77 5.47
C SER A 178 -11.92 15.17 5.17
N LYS A 179 -11.71 15.95 6.24
CA LYS A 179 -11.13 17.29 6.15
C LYS A 179 -9.74 17.25 5.54
N GLU A 180 -8.91 16.29 5.94
CA GLU A 180 -7.55 16.16 5.43
C GLU A 180 -7.52 15.77 3.95
N ARG A 181 -8.35 14.81 3.51
CA ARG A 181 -8.45 14.46 2.08
C ARG A 181 -8.98 15.65 1.26
N LYS A 182 -9.92 16.42 1.82
CA LYS A 182 -10.44 17.61 1.15
C LYS A 182 -9.36 18.67 0.99
N GLU A 183 -8.61 18.97 2.05
CA GLU A 183 -7.49 19.92 2.02
C GLU A 183 -6.41 19.46 1.03
N ALA A 184 -6.00 18.18 1.08
CA ALA A 184 -5.05 17.61 0.14
C ALA A 184 -5.53 17.71 -1.32
N PHE A 185 -6.83 17.52 -1.56
CA PHE A 185 -7.41 17.75 -2.87
C PHE A 185 -7.32 19.25 -3.23
N GLU A 186 -7.93 20.16 -2.47
CA GLU A 186 -7.98 21.60 -2.76
C GLU A 186 -6.58 22.23 -3.00
N GLU A 187 -5.56 21.76 -2.28
CA GLU A 187 -4.16 22.20 -2.42
C GLU A 187 -3.41 21.57 -3.60
N LYS A 188 -4.05 20.64 -4.34
CA LYS A 188 -3.44 19.80 -5.37
C LYS A 188 -2.22 19.04 -4.87
N SER A 189 -2.29 18.60 -3.61
CA SER A 189 -1.20 17.88 -2.97
C SER A 189 -1.02 16.51 -3.61
N VAL A 190 0.23 16.12 -3.82
CA VAL A 190 0.58 14.76 -4.26
C VAL A 190 0.15 13.71 -3.25
N GLU A 191 -0.08 14.10 -2.00
CA GLU A 191 -0.62 13.22 -0.96
C GLU A 191 -1.95 12.60 -1.39
N ILE A 192 -2.75 13.20 -2.28
CA ILE A 192 -4.05 12.62 -2.69
C ILE A 192 -3.93 11.17 -3.21
N ILE A 193 -2.75 10.77 -3.70
CA ILE A 193 -2.45 9.40 -4.14
C ILE A 193 -2.15 8.42 -3.00
N THR A 194 -2.23 8.87 -1.75
CA THR A 194 -2.00 8.04 -0.55
C THR A 194 -3.29 7.64 0.13
N TRP A 195 -4.47 7.91 -0.45
CA TRP A 195 -5.76 7.47 0.08
C TRP A 195 -6.35 6.30 -0.71
N LYS A 196 -6.91 5.34 0.03
CA LYS A 196 -7.76 4.25 -0.49
C LYS A 196 -9.03 4.10 0.34
N ASP A 197 -10.03 3.45 -0.24
CA ASP A 197 -11.23 3.04 0.48
C ASP A 197 -10.86 2.06 1.61
N LYS A 198 -11.52 2.19 2.76
CA LYS A 198 -11.26 1.38 3.96
C LYS A 198 -11.30 -0.13 3.73
N PHE A 199 -12.06 -0.60 2.74
CA PHE A 199 -12.06 -2.01 2.34
C PHE A 199 -10.66 -2.58 2.06
N PHE A 200 -9.73 -1.76 1.56
CA PHE A 200 -8.38 -2.20 1.19
C PHE A 200 -7.37 -2.13 2.34
N GLU A 201 -7.80 -1.81 3.56
CA GLU A 201 -6.93 -1.65 4.75
C GLU A 201 -6.06 -2.88 5.02
N TYR A 202 -6.61 -4.08 4.78
CA TYR A 202 -5.88 -5.35 4.94
C TYR A 202 -4.58 -5.42 4.14
N GLN A 203 -4.46 -4.68 3.02
CA GLN A 203 -3.27 -4.69 2.16
C GLN A 203 -2.04 -4.07 2.84
N ARG A 204 -2.26 -3.23 3.86
CA ARG A 204 -1.23 -2.48 4.61
C ARG A 204 -0.21 -1.83 3.66
N GLU A 205 -0.74 -1.17 2.65
CA GLU A 205 0.01 -0.77 1.49
C GLU A 205 0.95 0.40 1.80
N MET A 206 2.15 0.33 1.25
CA MET A 206 3.08 1.43 1.07
C MET A 206 3.40 1.57 -0.41
N ARG A 207 3.43 2.80 -0.90
CA ARG A 207 3.71 3.13 -2.31
C ARG A 207 5.00 3.88 -2.44
N PHE A 208 5.80 3.47 -3.41
CA PHE A 208 6.78 4.33 -4.08
C PHE A 208 6.18 4.85 -5.38
N ALA A 209 6.09 6.18 -5.55
CA ALA A 209 5.50 6.81 -6.73
C ALA A 209 6.48 7.77 -7.39
N ILE A 210 6.56 7.77 -8.73
CA ILE A 210 7.34 8.75 -9.50
C ILE A 210 6.42 9.85 -10.00
N LEU A 211 6.72 11.10 -9.64
CA LEU A 211 5.85 12.26 -9.82
C LEU A 211 6.21 13.11 -11.04
N ASN A 212 7.46 13.05 -11.51
CA ASN A 212 7.94 13.83 -12.66
C ASN A 212 7.99 13.04 -13.98
N ASN A 213 7.44 11.83 -14.02
CA ASN A 213 7.37 11.00 -15.22
C ASN A 213 6.01 10.30 -15.37
N PRO A 214 4.90 11.06 -15.47
CA PRO A 214 3.58 10.47 -15.68
C PRO A 214 3.53 9.75 -17.04
N THR A 215 2.90 8.58 -17.05
CA THR A 215 2.79 7.70 -18.21
C THR A 215 1.44 6.99 -18.21
N LYS A 216 0.92 6.66 -19.40
CA LYS A 216 -0.29 5.85 -19.53
C LYS A 216 -0.01 4.35 -19.42
N GLU A 217 1.20 3.96 -19.76
CA GLU A 217 1.66 2.58 -19.73
C GLU A 217 2.51 2.32 -18.48
N PRO A 218 2.53 1.08 -17.96
CA PRO A 218 3.41 0.72 -16.86
C PRO A 218 4.88 1.00 -17.19
N MET A 219 5.66 1.43 -16.20
CA MET A 219 7.09 1.64 -16.34
C MET A 219 7.88 0.70 -15.44
N ILE A 220 9.13 0.44 -15.81
CA ILE A 220 10.08 -0.28 -14.96
C ILE A 220 11.03 0.75 -14.37
N PHE A 221 11.01 0.91 -13.06
CA PHE A 221 12.05 1.63 -12.34
C PHE A 221 13.19 0.65 -12.02
N LYS A 222 14.38 0.94 -12.53
CA LYS A 222 15.56 0.13 -12.29
C LYS A 222 16.30 0.63 -11.05
N MET A 223 16.46 -0.24 -10.07
CA MET A 223 17.34 -0.05 -8.91
C MET A 223 18.42 -1.14 -8.87
N ARG A 224 19.32 -1.02 -7.89
CA ARG A 224 20.28 -2.09 -7.57
C ARG A 224 19.57 -3.41 -7.24
N SER A 225 20.25 -4.53 -7.46
CA SER A 225 19.71 -5.86 -7.11
C SER A 225 19.51 -5.99 -5.61
N ILE A 226 18.44 -6.69 -5.22
CA ILE A 226 18.09 -7.00 -3.83
C ILE A 226 18.28 -8.49 -3.51
N ARG A 227 18.81 -9.30 -4.44
CA ARG A 227 19.02 -10.75 -4.27
C ARG A 227 19.74 -11.12 -2.98
N GLY A 228 20.77 -10.35 -2.61
CA GLY A 228 21.60 -10.64 -1.44
C GLY A 228 20.94 -10.42 -0.09
N GLY A 229 19.80 -9.70 -0.03
CA GLY A 229 19.13 -9.35 1.23
C GLY A 229 17.64 -9.67 1.27
N ALA A 230 17.04 -10.12 0.16
CA ALA A 230 15.65 -10.53 0.13
C ALA A 230 15.48 -11.97 0.62
N MET A 231 14.38 -12.24 1.35
CA MET A 231 13.98 -13.61 1.70
C MET A 231 12.75 -13.99 0.89
N ILE A 232 12.72 -15.22 0.39
CA ILE A 232 11.69 -15.71 -0.53
C ILE A 232 11.00 -16.90 0.10
N ILE A 233 9.67 -16.86 0.15
CA ILE A 233 8.83 -17.91 0.73
C ILE A 233 7.49 -17.95 0.02
N GLU A 234 6.82 -19.10 0.01
CA GLU A 234 5.43 -19.20 -0.47
C GLU A 234 4.52 -18.32 0.40
N ALA A 235 3.60 -17.59 -0.24
CA ALA A 235 2.72 -16.65 0.44
C ALA A 235 1.88 -17.33 1.54
N ASP A 236 1.33 -18.51 1.27
CA ASP A 236 0.52 -19.27 2.24
C ASP A 236 1.35 -19.66 3.48
N LYS A 237 2.58 -20.13 3.28
CA LYS A 237 3.51 -20.46 4.37
C LYS A 237 3.86 -19.22 5.20
N PHE A 238 4.15 -18.10 4.54
CA PHE A 238 4.44 -16.84 5.22
C PHE A 238 3.26 -16.37 6.08
N LEU A 239 2.06 -16.37 5.52
CA LEU A 239 0.86 -15.84 6.17
C LEU A 239 0.35 -16.74 7.31
N LYS A 240 0.52 -18.06 7.20
CA LYS A 240 -0.14 -19.03 8.12
C LYS A 240 0.77 -19.79 9.07
N GLY A 241 2.10 -19.81 8.87
CA GLY A 241 2.93 -20.71 9.69
C GLY A 241 4.42 -20.45 9.75
N CYS A 242 4.92 -19.36 9.17
CA CYS A 242 6.33 -19.06 9.22
C CYS A 242 6.71 -18.45 10.58
N ILE A 243 7.74 -19.02 11.21
CA ILE A 243 8.41 -18.43 12.37
C ILE A 243 9.61 -17.64 11.86
N ILE A 244 9.69 -16.37 12.25
CA ILE A 244 10.82 -15.50 11.97
C ILE A 244 11.63 -15.40 13.26
N GLN A 245 12.90 -15.79 13.21
CA GLN A 245 13.82 -15.62 14.32
C GLN A 245 14.68 -14.38 14.08
N LEU A 246 14.61 -13.44 15.01
CA LEU A 246 15.48 -12.27 15.03
C LEU A 246 16.66 -12.59 15.96
N ASN A 247 17.88 -12.38 15.45
CA ASN A 247 19.12 -12.56 16.21
C ASN A 247 19.74 -11.18 16.48
N PHE A 248 20.32 -11.02 17.67
CA PHE A 248 21.00 -9.81 18.09
C PHE A 248 22.42 -10.16 18.52
N ASN A 249 23.38 -9.39 18.01
CA ASN A 249 24.68 -9.33 18.64
C ASN A 249 24.57 -8.25 19.72
N GLU A 250 24.77 -8.61 20.98
CA GLU A 250 25.10 -7.61 21.99
C GLU A 250 26.42 -6.98 21.53
N ILE A 251 26.38 -5.70 21.14
CA ILE A 251 27.61 -4.94 21.00
C ILE A 251 28.07 -4.67 22.43
N GLU A 252 29.03 -5.45 22.92
CA GLU A 252 29.79 -5.09 24.12
C GLU A 252 30.31 -3.66 23.90
N GLN A 253 29.78 -2.72 24.67
CA GLN A 253 30.36 -1.38 24.76
C GLN A 253 31.65 -1.51 25.58
N ASP A 254 32.79 -1.57 24.89
CA ASP A 254 34.10 -1.26 25.48
C ASP A 254 34.25 0.24 25.75
#